data_AF-A0A7U5KA72-F1
#
_entry.id   AF-A0A7U5KA72-F1
#
_cell.length_a   1.000
_cell.length_b   1.000
_cell.length_c   1.000
_cell.angle_alpha   90.00
_cell.angle_beta   90.00
_cell.angle_gamma   90.00
#
_symmetry.space_group_name_H-M   'P 1'
#
loop_
_entity.id
_entity.type
_entity.pdbx_description
1 polymer ?
#
loop_
_entity_poly.entity_id
_entity_poly.type
_entity_poly.pdbx_seq_one_letter_code
_entity_poly.pdbx_strand_id
1 'polypeptide(L)'
;MVSKKDLPEPNKANTEQPSEELSEQTVLLYPNGKEVKMTPLGAKLKFGEPAHVVTEDTEGRYLVWAVTAHDGVRLPSERVSLLNASETDEVSHFMCYAYDVEFLGAIPKGSDDPLALSGLADAEHTAVTAPTLMPATGSGDNALHLNGGADNACGIPASNRIPTSESQLKVNHVYARGSIGVFPKNQDSEDNKQAQSVRFDWDQSGEKSRESLYWS
;
A
#
# COMPACT_ATOMS: atom_id res chain seq x y z
N MET A 1 2.17 -77.67 6.24
CA MET A 1 1.94 -76.87 7.45
C MET A 1 2.95 -75.73 7.48
N VAL A 2 2.47 -74.52 7.82
CA VAL A 2 3.20 -73.24 8.03
C VAL A 2 3.75 -72.55 6.76
N SER A 3 3.79 -71.22 6.63
CA SER A 3 2.82 -70.10 6.64
C SER A 3 3.66 -68.83 6.44
N LYS A 4 3.13 -67.83 5.70
CA LYS A 4 3.56 -66.40 5.64
C LYS A 4 4.96 -66.15 5.03
N LYS A 5 5.27 -65.07 4.34
CA LYS A 5 4.63 -63.87 3.75
C LYS A 5 5.86 -63.19 3.11
N ASP A 6 5.78 -62.61 1.92
CA ASP A 6 6.51 -61.35 1.64
C ASP A 6 5.94 -60.68 0.38
N LEU A 7 5.45 -59.47 0.60
CA LEU A 7 4.89 -58.56 -0.41
C LEU A 7 6.04 -57.94 -1.24
N PRO A 8 5.80 -57.56 -2.51
CA PRO A 8 6.74 -56.76 -3.28
C PRO A 8 6.85 -55.31 -2.74
N GLU A 9 8.06 -54.76 -2.85
CA GLU A 9 8.50 -53.45 -2.38
C GLU A 9 7.69 -52.27 -2.96
N PRO A 10 7.53 -51.16 -2.21
CA PRO A 10 6.96 -49.95 -2.79
C PRO A 10 8.00 -49.24 -3.66
N ASN A 11 7.69 -49.15 -4.95
CA ASN A 11 8.35 -48.25 -5.89
C ASN A 11 8.36 -46.84 -5.31
N LYS A 12 9.54 -46.32 -4.98
CA LYS A 12 9.77 -44.89 -4.76
C LYS A 12 9.68 -44.19 -6.11
N ALA A 13 8.46 -43.90 -6.55
CA ALA A 13 8.23 -42.87 -7.55
C ALA A 13 8.59 -41.54 -6.88
N ASN A 14 9.76 -41.03 -7.23
CA ASN A 14 10.22 -39.70 -6.92
C ASN A 14 9.35 -38.73 -7.72
N THR A 15 8.18 -38.41 -7.19
CA THR A 15 7.39 -37.28 -7.69
C THR A 15 8.00 -36.04 -7.09
N GLU A 16 9.04 -35.51 -7.73
CA GLU A 16 9.36 -34.09 -7.65
C GLU A 16 8.13 -33.36 -8.18
N GLN A 17 7.23 -33.05 -7.26
CA GLN A 17 6.14 -32.13 -7.51
C GLN A 17 6.83 -30.79 -7.80
N PRO A 18 6.69 -30.21 -8.99
CA PRO A 18 7.17 -28.86 -9.23
C PRO A 18 6.51 -28.00 -8.17
N SER A 19 7.32 -27.36 -7.33
CA SER A 19 6.86 -26.23 -6.56
C SER A 19 6.17 -25.31 -7.56
N GLU A 20 4.85 -25.21 -7.48
CA GLU A 20 4.09 -24.19 -8.17
C GLU A 20 4.68 -22.87 -7.70
N GLU A 21 5.63 -22.34 -8.48
CA GLU A 21 5.84 -20.90 -8.54
C GLU A 21 4.46 -20.35 -8.83
N LEU A 22 3.83 -19.78 -7.79
CA LEU A 22 2.65 -18.93 -7.90
C LEU A 22 2.94 -18.00 -9.08
N SER A 23 2.37 -18.30 -10.24
CA SER A 23 2.56 -17.48 -11.42
C SER A 23 2.08 -16.10 -11.02
N GLU A 24 2.98 -15.12 -10.98
CA GLU A 24 2.63 -13.71 -10.78
C GLU A 24 1.64 -13.35 -11.89
N GLN A 25 0.34 -13.46 -11.60
CA GLN A 25 -0.69 -13.07 -12.54
C GLN A 25 -0.51 -11.59 -12.78
N THR A 26 0.01 -11.25 -13.95
CA THR A 26 0.22 -9.87 -14.34
C THR A 26 -1.15 -9.26 -14.59
N VAL A 27 -1.58 -8.38 -13.69
CA VAL A 27 -2.84 -7.65 -13.85
C VAL A 27 -2.58 -6.34 -14.57
N LEU A 28 -3.30 -6.13 -15.68
CA LEU A 28 -3.23 -4.93 -16.50
C LEU A 28 -4.54 -4.17 -16.39
N LEU A 29 -4.46 -2.88 -16.10
CA LEU A 29 -5.60 -1.96 -16.12
C LEU A 29 -5.38 -0.88 -17.18
N TYR A 30 -6.47 -0.23 -17.62
CA TYR A 30 -6.41 0.76 -18.70
C TYR A 30 -7.05 2.10 -18.30
N PRO A 31 -6.60 2.76 -17.20
CA PRO A 31 -7.10 4.08 -16.83
C PRO A 31 -6.87 5.07 -17.97
N ASN A 32 -7.95 5.75 -18.39
CA ASN A 32 -7.92 6.69 -19.51
C ASN A 32 -7.34 6.10 -20.82
N GLY A 33 -7.50 4.79 -21.04
CA GLY A 33 -7.00 4.10 -22.23
C GLY A 33 -5.49 3.88 -22.27
N LYS A 34 -4.77 4.14 -21.17
CA LYS A 34 -3.33 3.84 -21.05
C LYS A 34 -3.14 2.56 -20.26
N GLU A 35 -2.35 1.64 -20.79
CA GLU A 35 -1.98 0.39 -20.09
C GLU A 35 -1.15 0.69 -18.84
N VAL A 36 -1.56 0.13 -17.70
CA VAL A 36 -0.87 0.19 -16.42
C VAL A 36 -0.74 -1.23 -15.87
N LYS A 37 0.50 -1.67 -15.63
CA LYS A 37 0.79 -2.93 -14.95
C LYS A 37 0.72 -2.75 -13.45
N MET A 38 -0.16 -3.50 -12.81
CA MET A 38 -0.38 -3.43 -11.37
C MET A 38 0.74 -4.12 -10.61
N THR A 39 1.12 -3.58 -9.46
CA THR A 39 2.14 -4.18 -8.62
C THR A 39 1.56 -5.37 -7.87
N PRO A 40 2.20 -6.57 -7.95
CA PRO A 40 1.71 -7.75 -7.24
C PRO A 40 1.68 -7.56 -5.73
N LEU A 41 0.67 -8.10 -5.06
CA LEU A 41 0.57 -8.09 -3.60
C LEU A 41 1.82 -8.68 -2.93
N GLY A 42 2.24 -8.09 -1.82
CA GLY A 42 3.45 -8.52 -1.09
C GLY A 42 4.78 -8.21 -1.78
N ALA A 43 4.79 -7.52 -2.93
CA ALA A 43 6.03 -7.12 -3.57
C ALA A 43 6.87 -6.20 -2.66
N LYS A 44 8.19 -6.43 -2.71
CA LYS A 44 9.20 -5.61 -2.06
C LYS A 44 9.90 -4.76 -3.11
N LEU A 45 9.80 -3.44 -2.95
CA LEU A 45 10.31 -2.43 -3.85
C LEU A 45 11.47 -1.69 -3.18
N LYS A 46 12.34 -1.07 -3.98
CA LYS A 46 13.36 -0.15 -3.44
C LYS A 46 12.79 1.25 -3.33
N PHE A 47 13.27 2.04 -2.37
CA PHE A 47 12.92 3.48 -2.32
C PHE A 47 13.17 4.15 -3.68
N GLY A 48 12.21 4.97 -4.11
CA GLY A 48 12.18 5.59 -5.44
C GLY A 48 11.56 4.72 -6.55
N GLU A 49 11.27 3.44 -6.31
CA GLU A 49 10.51 2.61 -7.26
C GLU A 49 8.99 2.79 -7.08
N PRO A 50 8.22 3.00 -8.16
CA PRO A 50 6.78 3.18 -8.08
C PRO A 50 6.05 1.85 -7.91
N ALA A 51 5.03 1.85 -7.06
CA ALA A 51 3.98 0.85 -6.99
C ALA A 51 2.72 1.34 -7.70
N HIS A 52 2.12 0.51 -8.54
CA HIS A 52 0.80 0.77 -9.09
C HIS A 52 -0.26 0.05 -8.25
N VAL A 53 -1.17 0.83 -7.67
CA VAL A 53 -2.19 0.35 -6.73
C VAL A 53 -3.57 0.91 -7.09
N VAL A 54 -4.61 0.30 -6.52
CA VAL A 54 -6.01 0.68 -6.76
C VAL A 54 -6.73 0.91 -5.45
N THR A 55 -7.58 1.92 -5.42
CA THR A 55 -8.60 2.12 -4.37
C THR A 55 -9.99 2.12 -5.00
N GLU A 56 -11.01 1.79 -4.22
CA GLU A 56 -12.41 1.84 -4.66
C GLU A 56 -13.07 3.13 -4.14
N ASP A 57 -13.68 3.91 -5.03
CA ASP A 57 -14.46 5.08 -4.63
C ASP A 57 -15.86 4.70 -4.12
N THR A 58 -16.61 5.69 -3.60
CA THR A 58 -17.97 5.47 -3.09
C THR A 58 -18.99 5.07 -4.15
N GLU A 59 -18.65 5.25 -5.43
CA GLU A 59 -19.48 4.89 -6.57
C GLU A 59 -19.09 3.52 -7.15
N GLY A 60 -18.13 2.83 -6.53
CA GLY A 60 -17.65 1.52 -6.93
C GLY A 60 -16.71 1.55 -8.13
N ARG A 61 -16.11 2.69 -8.49
CA ARG A 61 -15.05 2.76 -9.51
C ARG A 61 -13.69 2.50 -8.90
N TYR A 62 -12.78 2.00 -9.71
CA TYR A 62 -11.38 1.87 -9.32
C TYR A 62 -10.62 3.13 -9.68
N LEU A 63 -10.02 3.76 -8.67
CA LEU A 63 -9.05 4.84 -8.82
C LEU A 63 -7.65 4.22 -8.87
N VAL A 64 -6.95 4.44 -9.96
CA VAL A 64 -5.61 3.87 -10.21
C VAL A 64 -4.55 4.91 -9.84
N TRP A 65 -3.55 4.49 -9.07
CA TRP A 65 -2.49 5.35 -8.54
C TRP A 65 -1.11 4.78 -8.82
N ALA A 66 -0.12 5.66 -9.03
CA ALA A 66 1.28 5.32 -8.82
C ALA A 66 1.75 5.92 -7.48
N VAL A 67 2.38 5.10 -6.64
CA VAL A 67 2.87 5.51 -5.32
C VAL A 67 4.37 5.24 -5.28
N THR A 68 5.16 6.26 -4.97
CA THR A 68 6.61 6.14 -4.82
C THR A 68 6.99 6.57 -3.41
N ALA A 69 7.59 5.68 -2.64
CA ALA A 69 8.10 5.98 -1.31
C ALA A 69 9.55 6.48 -1.38
N HIS A 70 9.85 7.52 -0.60
CA HIS A 70 11.19 8.09 -0.46
C HIS A 70 11.76 7.79 0.91
N ASP A 71 13.08 7.63 1.00
CA ASP A 71 13.74 7.35 2.29
C ASP A 71 13.38 8.40 3.36
N GLY A 72 13.28 7.93 4.60
CA GLY A 72 12.80 8.72 5.71
C GLY A 72 13.82 9.76 6.18
N VAL A 73 13.34 10.87 6.73
CA VAL A 73 14.18 11.87 7.40
C VAL A 73 13.81 12.02 8.86
N ARG A 74 14.83 12.09 9.72
CA ARG A 74 14.62 12.31 11.16
C ARG A 74 13.99 13.69 11.37
N LEU A 75 12.88 13.70 12.11
CA LEU A 75 12.22 14.92 12.53
C LEU A 75 12.59 15.24 13.98
N PRO A 76 12.88 16.51 14.28
CA PRO A 76 13.02 16.96 15.65
C PRO A 76 11.63 17.04 16.30
N SER A 77 11.55 16.78 17.60
CA SER A 77 10.27 16.64 18.32
C SER A 77 9.43 17.90 18.28
N GLU A 78 10.03 19.09 18.16
CA GLU A 78 9.30 20.36 18.14
C GLU A 78 8.49 20.56 16.85
N ARG A 79 8.80 19.81 15.79
CA ARG A 79 8.01 19.81 14.54
C ARG A 79 6.79 18.90 14.59
N VAL A 80 6.64 18.13 15.66
CA VAL A 80 5.57 17.16 15.85
C VAL A 80 4.69 17.62 17.01
N SER A 81 3.47 18.03 16.70
CA SER A 81 2.47 18.38 17.72
C SER A 81 1.68 17.14 18.11
N LEU A 82 1.93 16.60 19.30
CA LEU A 82 1.12 15.55 19.90
C LEU A 82 -0.06 16.14 20.67
N LEU A 83 -1.14 15.36 20.79
CA LEU A 83 -2.29 15.75 21.64
C LEU A 83 -1.91 15.78 23.12
N ASN A 84 -1.11 14.80 23.57
CA ASN A 84 -0.57 14.74 24.92
C ASN A 84 0.94 15.01 24.88
N ALA A 85 1.37 16.18 25.36
CA ALA A 85 2.77 16.55 25.33
C ALA A 85 3.67 15.62 26.17
N SER A 86 3.15 14.96 27.20
CA SER A 86 3.92 14.01 28.02
C SER A 86 4.35 12.75 27.25
N GLU A 87 3.71 12.42 26.13
CA GLU A 87 4.09 11.25 25.31
C GLU A 87 5.43 11.47 24.59
N THR A 88 5.88 12.71 24.39
CA THR A 88 7.18 12.97 23.77
C THR A 88 8.36 12.51 24.63
N ASP A 89 8.16 12.39 25.95
CA ASP A 89 9.23 11.98 26.87
C ASP A 89 9.62 10.50 26.71
N GLU A 90 8.75 9.68 26.11
CA GLU A 90 8.99 8.27 25.84
C GLU A 90 9.51 8.01 24.42
N VAL A 91 9.52 9.04 23.56
CA VAL A 91 9.95 8.98 22.16
C VAL A 91 11.43 9.36 22.06
N SER A 92 12.24 8.52 21.40
CA SER A 92 13.62 8.85 21.02
C SER A 92 13.62 9.85 19.86
N HIS A 93 12.85 9.54 18.81
CA HIS A 93 12.73 10.38 17.64
C HIS A 93 11.48 10.06 16.80
N PHE A 94 11.19 10.98 15.90
CA PHE A 94 10.21 10.80 14.84
C PHE A 94 10.92 10.69 13.49
N MET A 95 10.33 9.97 12.56
CA MET A 95 10.77 9.92 11.17
C MET A 95 9.62 10.38 10.28
N CYS A 96 9.89 11.33 9.38
CA CYS A 96 8.99 11.63 8.29
C CYS A 96 9.32 10.71 7.11
N TYR A 97 8.30 10.03 6.61
CA TYR A 97 8.32 9.29 5.36
C TYR A 97 7.49 10.04 4.33
N ALA A 98 8.10 10.34 3.19
CA ALA A 98 7.46 11.09 2.12
C ALA A 98 7.09 10.17 0.96
N TYR A 99 5.95 10.44 0.34
CA TYR A 99 5.43 9.69 -0.78
C TYR A 99 5.02 10.63 -1.90
N ASP A 100 5.41 10.29 -3.11
CA ASP A 100 4.83 10.83 -4.33
C ASP A 100 3.65 9.94 -4.74
N VAL A 101 2.48 10.53 -4.91
CA VAL A 101 1.22 9.86 -5.24
C VAL A 101 0.65 10.48 -6.50
N GLU A 102 0.70 9.74 -7.60
CA GLU A 102 0.19 10.18 -8.90
C GLU A 102 -1.15 9.52 -9.20
N PHE A 103 -2.16 10.33 -9.58
CA PHE A 103 -3.43 9.81 -10.04
C PHE A 103 -3.36 9.46 -11.54
N LEU A 104 -3.55 8.19 -11.90
CA LEU A 104 -3.46 7.71 -13.28
C LEU A 104 -4.82 7.69 -14.00
N GLY A 105 -5.90 7.65 -13.24
CA GLY A 105 -7.27 7.73 -13.74
C GLY A 105 -8.24 6.85 -12.99
N ALA A 106 -9.52 6.95 -13.36
CA ALA A 106 -10.58 6.10 -12.86
C ALA A 106 -11.02 5.12 -13.95
N ILE A 107 -11.37 3.90 -13.57
CA ILE A 107 -12.02 2.91 -14.42
C ILE A 107 -13.31 2.42 -13.77
N PRO A 108 -14.40 2.19 -14.52
CA PRO A 108 -15.56 1.52 -13.97
C PRO A 108 -15.17 0.12 -13.49
N LYS A 109 -15.68 -0.28 -12.33
CA LYS A 109 -15.63 -1.69 -11.93
C LYS A 109 -16.50 -2.45 -12.91
N GLY A 110 -15.92 -3.47 -13.55
CA GLY A 110 -16.66 -4.34 -14.45
C GLY A 110 -17.78 -5.02 -13.68
N SER A 111 -18.98 -4.46 -13.74
CA SER A 111 -20.17 -5.19 -13.37
C SER A 111 -20.51 -6.09 -14.56
N ASP A 112 -20.42 -7.41 -14.37
CA ASP A 112 -20.93 -8.38 -15.35
C ASP A 112 -22.47 -8.34 -15.45
N ASP A 113 -23.15 -7.51 -14.66
CA ASP A 113 -24.60 -7.32 -14.71
C ASP A 113 -25.00 -6.43 -15.91
N PRO A 114 -25.65 -6.98 -16.95
CA PRO A 114 -26.11 -6.24 -18.12
C PRO A 114 -27.22 -5.21 -17.81
N LEU A 115 -27.78 -5.22 -16.59
CA LEU A 115 -28.77 -4.24 -16.12
C LEU A 115 -28.15 -3.10 -15.29
N ALA A 116 -26.86 -3.18 -14.95
CA ALA A 116 -26.17 -2.09 -14.27
C ALA A 116 -26.05 -0.89 -15.22
N LEU A 117 -26.88 0.13 -15.01
CA LEU A 117 -26.72 1.42 -15.67
C LEU A 117 -25.43 2.06 -15.16
N SER A 118 -24.39 2.07 -15.99
CA SER A 118 -23.18 2.87 -15.75
C SER A 118 -23.52 4.35 -15.99
N GLY A 119 -23.95 5.03 -14.93
CA GLY A 119 -24.05 6.48 -14.92
C GLY A 119 -22.66 7.13 -15.00
N LEU A 120 -22.59 8.37 -15.47
CA LEU A 120 -21.40 9.19 -15.26
C LEU A 120 -21.29 9.50 -13.76
N ALA A 121 -20.09 9.34 -13.22
CA ALA A 121 -19.81 9.64 -11.83
C ALA A 121 -19.95 11.14 -11.53
N ASP A 122 -20.42 11.46 -10.33
CA ASP A 122 -20.53 12.84 -9.87
C ASP A 122 -19.20 13.28 -9.23
N ALA A 123 -18.21 13.56 -10.08
CA ALA A 123 -16.89 13.99 -9.63
C ALA A 123 -16.90 15.31 -8.82
N GLU A 124 -17.96 16.13 -8.89
CA GLU A 124 -18.05 17.39 -8.14
C GLU A 124 -18.26 17.14 -6.65
N HIS A 125 -19.07 16.15 -6.29
CA HIS A 125 -19.42 15.85 -4.90
C HIS A 125 -18.69 14.63 -4.34
N THR A 126 -18.10 13.80 -5.20
CA THR A 126 -17.39 12.59 -4.78
C THR A 126 -16.04 12.92 -4.14
N ALA A 127 -15.79 12.28 -3.00
CA ALA A 127 -14.56 12.40 -2.25
C ALA A 127 -13.45 11.53 -2.87
N VAL A 128 -12.20 12.00 -2.79
CA VAL A 128 -11.05 11.21 -3.27
C VAL A 128 -10.72 10.12 -2.26
N THR A 129 -10.88 8.86 -2.66
CA THR A 129 -10.37 7.70 -1.91
C THR A 129 -8.92 7.45 -2.28
N ALA A 130 -7.96 8.12 -1.63
CA ALA A 130 -6.53 7.89 -1.88
C ALA A 130 -5.99 6.62 -1.17
N PRO A 131 -4.88 6.02 -1.64
CA PRO A 131 -4.22 4.92 -0.94
C PRO A 131 -3.79 5.32 0.48
N THR A 132 -3.80 4.36 1.40
CA THR A 132 -3.39 4.58 2.79
C THR A 132 -1.89 4.31 2.94
N LEU A 133 -1.12 5.33 3.29
CA LEU A 133 0.35 5.27 3.37
C LEU A 133 0.80 5.19 4.82
N MET A 134 1.61 4.19 5.17
CA MET A 134 1.95 3.86 6.54
C MET A 134 3.43 3.49 6.73
N PRO A 135 4.04 3.84 7.88
CA PRO A 135 5.35 3.32 8.23
C PRO A 135 5.28 1.82 8.55
N ALA A 136 6.33 1.08 8.20
CA ALA A 136 6.45 -0.34 8.49
C ALA A 136 7.79 -0.69 9.17
N THR A 137 7.81 -1.81 9.89
CA THR A 137 9.02 -2.40 10.43
C THR A 137 9.81 -3.10 9.31
N GLY A 138 11.08 -3.44 9.54
CA GLY A 138 11.88 -4.21 8.59
C GLY A 138 11.33 -5.61 8.26
N SER A 139 10.40 -6.15 9.07
CA SER A 139 9.66 -7.38 8.79
C SER A 139 8.43 -7.18 7.89
N GLY A 140 8.04 -5.94 7.62
CA GLY A 140 6.80 -5.59 6.91
C GLY A 140 5.57 -5.49 7.83
N ASP A 141 5.73 -5.50 9.14
CA ASP A 141 4.62 -5.23 10.05
C ASP A 141 4.36 -3.72 10.16
N ASN A 142 3.16 -3.32 10.57
CA ASN A 142 2.88 -1.91 10.84
C ASN A 142 3.80 -1.37 11.95
N ALA A 143 4.49 -0.27 11.70
CA ALA A 143 5.21 0.45 12.74
C ALA A 143 4.29 1.44 13.48
N LEU A 144 4.72 1.85 14.67
CA LEU A 144 4.07 2.90 15.42
C LEU A 144 4.13 4.20 14.62
N HIS A 145 3.00 4.89 14.51
CA HIS A 145 2.88 6.09 13.69
C HIS A 145 1.92 7.10 14.31
N LEU A 146 1.99 8.34 13.85
CA LEU A 146 1.07 9.38 14.26
C LEU A 146 -0.17 9.41 13.38
N ASN A 147 -1.32 9.59 14.02
CA ASN A 147 -2.60 9.78 13.35
C ASN A 147 -2.83 11.27 13.09
N GLY A 148 -2.91 11.64 11.81
CA GLY A 148 -3.19 13.01 11.38
C GLY A 148 -2.00 13.96 11.51
N GLY A 149 -2.08 15.11 10.84
CA GLY A 149 -1.04 16.15 10.87
C GLY A 149 0.30 15.79 10.21
N ALA A 150 0.48 14.57 9.73
CA ALA A 150 1.73 14.08 9.14
C ALA A 150 2.20 14.95 7.97
N ASP A 151 1.31 15.32 7.04
CA ASP A 151 1.67 16.22 5.94
C ASP A 151 2.22 17.57 6.42
N ASN A 152 1.62 18.16 7.47
CA ASN A 152 2.09 19.43 8.04
C ASN A 152 3.47 19.26 8.69
N ALA A 153 3.65 18.23 9.50
CA ALA A 153 4.89 17.98 10.23
C ALA A 153 6.04 17.52 9.31
N CYS A 154 5.71 16.89 8.19
CA CYS A 154 6.62 16.64 7.06
C CYS A 154 6.87 17.88 6.18
N GLY A 155 6.24 19.03 6.46
CA GLY A 155 6.46 20.27 5.73
C GLY A 155 5.84 20.33 4.33
N ILE A 156 4.87 19.45 4.03
CA ILE A 156 4.21 19.39 2.73
C ILE A 156 3.21 20.54 2.60
N PRO A 157 3.36 21.45 1.62
CA PRO A 157 2.43 22.56 1.45
C PRO A 157 1.05 22.06 1.00
N ALA A 158 -0.02 22.75 1.43
CA ALA A 158 -1.39 22.35 1.10
C ALA A 158 -1.66 22.23 -0.40
N SER A 159 -1.00 23.05 -1.23
CA SER A 159 -1.11 23.03 -2.70
C SER A 159 -0.61 21.75 -3.35
N ASN A 160 0.24 20.98 -2.65
CA ASN A 160 0.83 19.77 -3.18
C ASN A 160 0.12 18.51 -2.66
N ARG A 161 -0.82 18.65 -1.73
CA ARG A 161 -1.53 17.51 -1.14
C ARG A 161 -2.59 17.00 -2.10
N ILE A 162 -2.91 15.71 -1.96
CA ILE A 162 -4.06 15.12 -2.65
C ILE A 162 -5.32 15.90 -2.22
N PRO A 163 -6.10 16.44 -3.16
CA PRO A 163 -7.33 17.14 -2.84
C PRO A 163 -8.35 16.17 -2.25
N THR A 164 -9.31 16.69 -1.50
CA THR A 164 -10.37 15.87 -0.88
C THR A 164 -11.52 15.58 -1.84
N SER A 165 -11.67 16.37 -2.91
CA SER A 165 -12.74 16.26 -3.91
C SER A 165 -12.17 15.85 -5.27
N GLU A 166 -12.87 14.96 -5.95
CA GLU A 166 -12.42 14.40 -7.23
C GLU A 166 -12.38 15.43 -8.36
N SER A 167 -13.25 16.45 -8.37
CA SER A 167 -13.23 17.51 -9.37
C SER A 167 -11.92 18.33 -9.37
N GLN A 168 -11.17 18.27 -8.28
CA GLN A 168 -9.87 18.91 -8.13
C GLN A 168 -8.70 17.96 -8.42
N LEU A 169 -8.96 16.66 -8.55
CA LEU A 169 -7.97 15.63 -8.82
C LEU A 169 -7.57 15.68 -10.30
N LYS A 170 -6.26 15.68 -10.56
CA LYS A 170 -5.70 15.83 -11.91
C LYS A 170 -4.96 14.58 -12.32
N VAL A 171 -5.30 14.07 -13.51
CA VAL A 171 -4.63 12.92 -14.10
C VAL A 171 -3.18 13.26 -14.44
N ASN A 172 -2.26 12.34 -14.12
CA ASN A 172 -0.81 12.46 -14.22
C ASN A 172 -0.22 13.65 -13.41
N HIS A 173 -0.89 14.06 -12.33
CA HIS A 173 -0.35 15.02 -11.38
C HIS A 173 0.19 14.29 -10.16
N VAL A 174 1.43 14.62 -9.79
CA VAL A 174 2.10 14.08 -8.61
C VAL A 174 1.74 14.92 -7.39
N TYR A 175 1.08 14.30 -6.43
CA TYR A 175 0.78 14.85 -5.12
C TYR A 175 1.77 14.33 -4.09
N ALA A 176 2.04 15.11 -3.06
CA ALA A 176 2.88 14.73 -1.94
C ALA A 176 2.03 14.31 -0.73
N ARG A 177 2.45 13.24 -0.06
CA ARG A 177 1.90 12.79 1.22
C ARG A 177 3.02 12.45 2.19
N GLY A 178 2.76 12.71 3.47
CA GLY A 178 3.66 12.43 4.58
C GLY A 178 3.05 11.40 5.52
N SER A 179 3.90 10.57 6.11
CA SER A 179 3.54 9.69 7.22
C SER A 179 4.64 9.77 8.28
N ILE A 180 4.27 9.77 9.56
CA ILE A 180 5.25 9.89 10.65
C ILE A 180 5.35 8.59 11.40
N GLY A 181 6.53 7.97 11.36
CA GLY A 181 6.89 6.89 12.26
C GLY A 181 7.36 7.42 13.62
N VAL A 182 7.03 6.68 14.67
CA VAL A 182 7.40 6.99 16.05
C VAL A 182 8.38 5.93 16.55
N PHE A 183 9.51 6.37 17.11
CA PHE A 183 10.54 5.48 17.65
C PHE A 183 10.66 5.67 19.16
N PRO A 184 10.10 4.75 19.97
CA PRO A 184 10.23 4.77 21.42
C PRO A 184 11.68 4.61 21.88
N LYS A 185 12.06 5.25 23.00
CA LYS A 185 13.42 5.16 23.58
C LYS A 185 13.87 3.74 23.91
N ASN A 186 12.94 2.84 24.21
CA ASN A 186 13.21 1.45 24.54
C ASN A 186 13.29 0.50 23.31
N GLN A 187 13.07 1.03 22.10
CA GLN A 187 13.08 0.28 20.84
C GLN A 187 14.02 0.90 19.79
N ASP A 188 14.89 1.82 20.21
CA ASP A 188 15.89 2.46 19.34
C ASP A 188 17.12 1.55 19.18
N SER A 189 17.01 0.53 18.32
CA SER A 189 18.13 -0.34 17.93
C SER A 189 18.51 -0.12 16.46
N GLU A 190 19.80 -0.27 16.12
CA GLU A 190 20.30 -0.19 14.74
C GLU A 190 19.66 -1.22 13.79
N ASP A 191 18.99 -2.25 14.33
CA ASP A 191 18.29 -3.29 13.57
C ASP A 191 16.88 -2.89 13.11
N ASN A 192 16.36 -1.73 13.53
CA ASN A 192 15.11 -1.16 13.00
C ASN A 192 15.33 -0.51 11.63
N LYS A 193 15.85 -1.29 10.67
CA LYS A 193 15.89 -0.91 9.26
C LYS A 193 14.47 -0.68 8.77
N GLN A 194 14.26 0.50 8.20
CA GLN A 194 12.94 1.04 7.96
C GLN A 194 12.36 0.44 6.69
N ALA A 195 11.10 0.05 6.78
CA ALA A 195 10.29 -0.20 5.61
C ALA A 195 9.15 0.82 5.56
N GLN A 196 8.65 1.10 4.37
CA GLN A 196 7.40 1.83 4.19
C GLN A 196 6.37 0.89 3.60
N SER A 197 5.09 1.11 3.90
CA SER A 197 4.03 0.31 3.32
C SER A 197 2.87 1.14 2.80
N VAL A 198 2.22 0.61 1.77
CA VAL A 198 0.93 1.14 1.29
C VAL A 198 -0.13 0.07 1.46
N ARG A 199 -1.26 0.49 2.02
CA ARG A 199 -2.51 -0.25 2.06
C ARG A 199 -3.44 0.31 1.02
N PHE A 200 -4.03 -0.58 0.25
CA PHE A 200 -4.91 -0.26 -0.87
C PHE A 200 -6.00 -1.32 -0.96
N ASP A 201 -7.12 -0.96 -1.58
CA ASP A 201 -8.29 -1.81 -1.64
C ASP A 201 -8.15 -2.76 -2.84
N TRP A 202 -7.32 -3.80 -2.70
CA TRP A 202 -7.38 -4.92 -3.63
C TRP A 202 -7.09 -6.27 -2.96
N ASP A 203 -8.12 -7.11 -2.89
CA ASP A 203 -8.03 -8.49 -3.35
C ASP A 203 -9.07 -8.70 -4.47
N GLN A 204 -8.79 -9.59 -5.41
CA GLN A 204 -9.69 -9.90 -6.54
C GLN A 204 -11.03 -10.57 -6.10
N SER A 205 -11.29 -10.69 -4.80
CA SER A 205 -12.51 -11.25 -4.20
C SER A 205 -13.41 -10.20 -3.53
N GLY A 206 -12.98 -8.94 -3.42
CA GLY A 206 -13.73 -7.89 -2.73
C GLY A 206 -13.67 -7.97 -1.19
N GLU A 207 -12.70 -8.69 -0.63
CA GLU A 207 -12.41 -8.66 0.81
C GLU A 207 -11.27 -7.68 1.13
N LYS A 208 -11.30 -7.11 2.34
CA LYS A 208 -10.22 -6.26 2.85
C LYS A 208 -9.03 -7.15 3.20
N SER A 209 -8.14 -7.38 2.24
CA SER A 209 -6.85 -8.03 2.51
C SER A 209 -5.96 -7.13 3.37
N ARG A 210 -5.23 -7.74 4.32
CA ARG A 210 -4.19 -7.07 5.13
C ARG A 210 -2.87 -6.94 4.39
N GLU A 211 -2.79 -7.44 3.15
CA GLU A 211 -1.56 -7.43 2.38
C GLU A 211 -1.16 -5.99 2.04
N SER A 212 0.11 -5.68 2.26
CA SER A 212 0.68 -4.36 1.97
C SER A 212 1.85 -4.53 1.00
N LEU A 213 2.13 -3.51 0.20
CA LEU A 213 3.40 -3.43 -0.53
C LEU A 213 4.44 -2.80 0.36
N TYR A 214 5.71 -3.19 0.19
CA TYR A 214 6.79 -2.75 1.05
C TYR A 214 7.90 -2.07 0.26
N TRP A 215 8.44 -0.98 0.79
CA TRP A 215 9.70 -0.40 0.33
C TRP A 215 10.78 -0.59 1.40
N SER A 216 11.96 -1.08 1.02
CA SER A 216 13.11 -1.29 1.92
C SER A 216 14.46 -1.20 1.22
#